data_AF-A0A348WB97-F1
#
_entry.id   AF-A0A348WB97-F1
#
_cell.length_a   1.000
_cell.length_b   1.000
_cell.length_c   1.000
_cell.angle_alpha   90.00
_cell.angle_beta   90.00
_cell.angle_gamma   90.00
#
_symmetry.space_group_name_H-M   'P 1'
#
loop_
_entity.id
_entity.type
_entity.pdbx_description
1 polymer ?
#
loop_
_entity_poly.entity_id
_entity_poly.type
_entity_poly.pdbx_seq_one_letter_code
_entity_poly.pdbx_strand_id
1 'polypeptide(L)'
;FGFYSLFVYEKQGEVMVSPSLLELVAQGADTTRDELALAVFHRVGIFINDETPLKHVRVLPPGGRLVWRAGRMEITGGTEMPIAQRISRDDAVDGMISLFGQAVRRILTHCDGPIVLPLSGGR
;
A
#
# COMPACT_ATOMS: atom_id res chain seq x y z
N PHE A 1 -2.64 5.43 0.66
CA PHE A 1 -3.40 4.80 -0.42
C PHE A 1 -2.94 3.42 -0.88
N GLY A 2 -1.68 2.97 -0.74
CA GLY A 2 -1.33 1.54 -0.84
C GLY A 2 -1.61 0.84 -2.20
N PHE A 3 -2.00 1.59 -3.24
CA PHE A 3 -2.33 1.06 -4.57
C PHE A 3 -1.16 0.36 -5.26
N TYR A 4 0.06 0.64 -4.81
CA TYR A 4 1.27 -0.05 -5.23
C TYR A 4 2.03 -0.43 -3.97
N SER A 5 1.97 -1.71 -3.60
CA SER A 5 2.65 -2.23 -2.43
C SER A 5 4.15 -2.27 -2.67
N LEU A 6 4.92 -1.84 -1.69
CA LEU A 6 6.37 -2.01 -1.68
C LEU A 6 6.73 -2.90 -0.49
N PHE A 7 7.34 -4.04 -0.75
CA PHE A 7 7.80 -4.97 0.28
C PHE A 7 9.25 -4.65 0.64
N VAL A 8 9.53 -4.65 1.93
CA VAL A 8 10.85 -4.35 2.49
C VAL A 8 11.29 -5.52 3.37
N TYR A 9 12.52 -5.99 3.15
CA TYR A 9 13.14 -7.09 3.87
C TYR A 9 14.37 -6.58 4.62
N GLU A 10 14.52 -6.99 5.87
CA GLU A 10 15.75 -6.79 6.64
C GLU A 10 16.10 -8.05 7.45
N LYS A 11 17.32 -8.57 7.26
CA LYS A 11 17.89 -9.62 8.10
C LYS A 11 19.41 -9.61 8.01
N GLN A 12 20.10 -9.69 9.15
CA GLN A 12 21.55 -9.87 9.22
C GLN A 12 22.39 -8.86 8.40
N GLY A 13 21.91 -7.61 8.28
CA GLY A 13 22.61 -6.58 7.52
C GLY A 13 22.25 -6.54 6.03
N GLU A 14 21.38 -7.42 5.56
CA GLU A 14 20.85 -7.38 4.21
C GLU A 14 19.53 -6.62 4.18
N VAL A 15 19.38 -5.75 3.18
CA VAL A 15 18.14 -5.01 2.93
C VAL A 15 17.74 -5.25 1.48
N MET A 16 16.48 -5.63 1.28
CA MET A 16 15.91 -5.79 -0.07
C MET A 16 14.59 -5.03 -0.14
N VAL A 17 14.29 -4.49 -1.32
CA VAL A 17 13.08 -3.71 -1.57
C VAL A 17 12.53 -4.12 -2.92
N SER A 18 11.24 -4.44 -2.99
CA SER A 18 10.61 -4.83 -4.24
C SER A 18 9.11 -4.57 -4.21
N PRO A 19 8.48 -4.23 -5.35
CA PRO A 19 7.02 -4.21 -5.45
C PRO A 19 6.39 -5.61 -5.48
N SER A 20 7.21 -6.67 -5.45
CA SER A 20 6.77 -8.05 -5.49
C SER A 20 7.40 -8.85 -4.35
N LEU A 21 6.56 -9.40 -3.47
CA LEU A 21 6.99 -10.32 -2.42
C LEU A 21 7.67 -11.56 -3.02
N LEU A 22 7.15 -12.06 -4.14
CA LEU A 22 7.71 -13.24 -4.82
C LEU A 22 9.11 -12.96 -5.36
N GLU A 23 9.36 -11.74 -5.84
CA GLU A 23 10.68 -11.34 -6.31
C GLU A 23 11.69 -11.30 -5.16
N LEU A 24 11.30 -10.81 -3.98
CA LEU A 24 12.19 -10.85 -2.80
C LEU A 24 12.61 -12.30 -2.49
N VAL A 25 11.66 -13.23 -2.51
CA VAL A 25 11.93 -14.66 -2.28
C VAL A 25 12.84 -15.23 -3.37
N ALA A 26 12.60 -14.88 -4.64
CA ALA A 26 13.43 -15.32 -5.76
C ALA A 26 14.88 -14.81 -5.66
N GLN A 27 15.08 -13.62 -5.08
CA GLN A 27 16.39 -13.03 -4.81
C GLN A 27 17.04 -13.52 -3.50
N GLY A 28 16.43 -14.50 -2.81
CA GLY A 28 17.02 -15.15 -1.64
C GLY A 28 16.59 -14.60 -0.28
N ALA A 29 15.53 -13.78 -0.22
CA ALA A 29 14.96 -13.37 1.07
C ALA A 29 14.53 -14.59 1.91
N ASP A 30 14.75 -14.52 3.23
CA ASP A 30 14.36 -15.58 4.16
C ASP A 30 12.84 -15.83 4.15
N THR A 31 12.45 -17.07 3.86
CA THR A 31 11.06 -17.53 3.80
C THR A 31 10.53 -18.06 5.13
N THR A 32 11.21 -17.81 6.25
CA THR A 32 10.74 -18.17 7.59
C THR A 32 9.36 -17.57 7.83
N ARG A 33 8.41 -18.43 8.19
CA ARG A 33 7.01 -18.05 8.39
C ARG A 33 6.84 -17.20 9.64
N ASP A 34 5.98 -16.21 9.54
CA ASP A 34 5.44 -15.49 10.69
C ASP A 34 4.16 -16.19 11.17
N GLU A 35 4.32 -17.15 12.08
CA GLU A 35 3.21 -17.98 12.58
C GLU A 35 2.09 -17.14 13.22
N LEU A 36 2.42 -16.00 13.82
CA LEU A 36 1.43 -15.11 14.41
C LEU A 36 0.63 -14.39 13.32
N ALA A 37 1.32 -13.79 12.35
CA ALA A 37 0.67 -13.10 11.24
C ALA A 37 -0.22 -14.07 10.43
N LEU A 38 0.25 -15.31 10.22
CA LEU A 38 -0.53 -16.36 9.58
C LEU A 38 -1.75 -16.78 10.40
N ALA A 39 -1.63 -16.94 11.72
CA ALA A 39 -2.76 -17.26 12.57
C ALA A 39 -3.86 -16.18 12.52
N VAL A 40 -3.46 -14.90 12.52
CA VAL A 40 -4.37 -13.77 12.36
C VAL A 40 -5.02 -13.78 10.97
N PHE A 41 -4.23 -13.97 9.91
CA PHE A 41 -4.73 -14.06 8.54
C PHE A 41 -5.75 -15.18 8.38
N HIS A 42 -5.49 -16.37 8.94
CA HIS A 42 -6.43 -17.49 8.89
C HIS A 42 -7.74 -17.21 9.63
N ARG A 43 -7.74 -16.34 10.64
CA ARG A 43 -8.92 -15.99 11.41
C ARG A 43 -9.75 -14.87 10.80
N VAL A 44 -9.11 -13.88 10.21
CA VAL A 44 -9.74 -12.61 9.78
C VAL A 44 -9.73 -12.42 8.26
N GLY A 45 -8.89 -13.16 7.53
CA GLY A 45 -8.76 -13.10 6.07
C GLY A 45 -7.84 -11.99 5.54
N ILE A 46 -7.16 -11.25 6.43
CA ILE A 46 -6.26 -10.15 6.09
C ILE A 46 -5.05 -10.13 7.04
N PHE A 47 -3.92 -9.59 6.57
CA PHE A 47 -2.80 -9.22 7.44
C PHE A 47 -3.06 -7.88 8.11
N ILE A 48 -2.54 -7.68 9.33
CA ILE A 48 -2.74 -6.45 10.10
C ILE A 48 -1.52 -5.54 9.93
N ASN A 49 -1.76 -4.23 9.88
CA ASN A 49 -0.72 -3.21 9.69
C ASN A 49 0.11 -3.50 8.42
N ASP A 50 1.42 -3.66 8.62
CA ASP A 50 2.44 -3.79 7.59
C ASP A 50 2.94 -5.25 7.49
N GLU A 51 2.20 -6.20 8.05
CA GLU A 51 2.60 -7.60 8.13
C GLU A 51 2.49 -8.33 6.79
N THR A 52 3.25 -9.41 6.70
CA THR A 52 3.25 -10.35 5.57
C THR A 52 3.32 -11.78 6.14
N PRO A 53 3.16 -12.85 5.34
CA PRO A 53 3.34 -14.20 5.85
C PRO A 53 4.80 -14.53 6.23
N LEU A 54 5.77 -13.65 5.92
CA LEU A 54 7.19 -13.87 6.15
C LEU A 54 7.69 -13.00 7.31
N LYS A 55 8.45 -13.62 8.21
CA LYS A 55 8.92 -13.02 9.46
C LYS A 55 9.75 -11.75 9.27
N HIS A 56 10.55 -11.72 8.22
CA HIS A 56 11.53 -10.66 7.95
C HIS A 56 11.09 -9.68 6.86
N VAL A 57 9.85 -9.80 6.36
CA VAL A 57 9.31 -8.92 5.31
C VAL A 57 8.13 -8.13 5.85
N ARG A 58 8.12 -6.84 5.55
CA ARG A 58 7.02 -5.90 5.85
C ARG A 58 6.57 -5.19 4.59
N VAL A 59 5.34 -4.70 4.58
CA VAL A 59 4.85 -3.76 3.57
C VAL A 59 5.24 -2.36 4.02
N LEU A 60 5.84 -1.54 3.14
CA LEU A 60 6.04 -0.13 3.44
C LEU A 60 4.66 0.54 3.54
N PRO A 61 4.30 1.16 4.68
CA PRO A 61 3.01 1.80 4.83
C PRO A 61 2.85 2.92 3.81
N PRO A 62 1.61 3.21 3.36
CA PRO A 62 1.39 4.32 2.44
C PRO A 62 1.87 5.64 3.03
N GLY A 63 2.60 6.43 2.24
CA GLY A 63 3.23 7.67 2.72
C GLY A 63 4.43 7.44 3.65
N GLY A 64 4.80 6.19 3.91
CA GLY A 64 5.99 5.82 4.65
C GLY A 64 7.26 6.11 3.86
N ARG A 65 8.33 6.41 4.58
CA ARG A 65 9.67 6.65 4.07
C ARG A 65 10.63 5.63 4.65
N LEU A 66 11.23 4.83 3.78
CA LEU A 66 12.32 3.93 4.10
C LEU A 66 13.67 4.64 3.93
N VAL A 67 14.53 4.55 4.94
CA VAL A 67 15.95 4.91 4.85
C VAL A 67 16.76 3.73 5.34
N TRP A 68 17.76 3.30 4.58
CA TRP A 68 18.68 2.26 5.04
C TRP A 68 20.13 2.75 4.99
N ARG A 69 20.92 2.34 5.99
CA ARG A 69 22.36 2.63 6.08
C ARG A 69 23.06 1.47 6.77
N ALA A 70 24.19 1.03 6.21
CA ALA A 70 25.00 -0.05 6.77
C ALA A 70 24.19 -1.32 7.14
N GLY A 71 23.26 -1.71 6.27
CA GLY A 71 22.49 -2.94 6.43
C GLY A 71 21.32 -2.89 7.42
N ARG A 72 21.01 -1.71 7.97
CA ARG A 72 19.86 -1.49 8.86
C ARG A 72 18.90 -0.51 8.23
N MET A 73 17.60 -0.77 8.35
CA MET A 73 16.55 0.09 7.84
C MET A 73 15.80 0.82 8.96
N GLU A 74 15.30 2.00 8.63
CA GLU A 74 14.40 2.79 9.44
C GLU A 74 13.22 3.19 8.56
N ILE A 75 12.01 2.94 9.05
CA ILE A 75 10.76 3.35 8.41
C ILE A 75 10.16 4.46 9.27
N THR A 76 9.87 5.59 8.63
CA THR A 76 9.22 6.73 9.26
C THR A 76 7.99 7.16 8.47
N GLY A 77 7.10 7.92 9.10
CA GLY A 77 5.84 8.33 8.50
C GLY A 77 4.79 7.22 8.50
N GLY A 78 3.81 7.32 7.60
CA GLY A 78 2.71 6.37 7.51
C GLY A 78 1.42 7.04 7.06
N THR A 79 0.32 6.31 7.19
CA THR A 79 -0.99 6.82 6.77
C THR A 79 -1.47 7.90 7.73
N GLU A 80 -1.70 9.11 7.22
CA GLU A 80 -2.34 10.16 8.00
C GLU A 80 -3.79 9.80 8.28
N MET A 81 -4.21 9.93 9.55
CA MET A 81 -5.61 9.75 9.91
C MET A 81 -6.42 10.97 9.43
N PRO A 82 -7.47 10.76 8.62
CA PRO A 82 -8.32 11.86 8.20
C PRO A 82 -9.03 12.46 9.41
N ILE A 83 -9.07 13.79 9.47
CA ILE A 83 -9.79 14.54 10.50
C ILE A 83 -11.23 14.84 10.03
N ALA A 84 -12.16 14.84 10.98
CA ALA A 84 -13.55 15.19 10.69
C ALA A 84 -13.64 16.66 10.22
N GLN A 85 -14.29 16.87 9.10
CA GLN A 85 -14.51 18.20 8.54
C GLN A 85 -15.91 18.73 8.91
N ARG A 86 -16.02 20.05 9.07
CA ARG A 86 -17.31 20.74 9.23
C ARG A 86 -17.60 21.50 7.93
N ILE A 87 -18.33 20.85 7.03
CA ILE A 87 -18.72 21.40 5.72
C ILE A 87 -20.23 21.28 5.53
N SER A 88 -20.81 22.14 4.69
CA SER A 88 -22.22 22.02 4.34
C SER A 88 -22.45 20.80 3.43
N ARG A 89 -23.71 20.40 3.29
CA ARG A 89 -24.08 19.34 2.35
C ARG A 89 -23.75 19.74 0.90
N ASP A 90 -24.01 20.99 0.54
CA ASP A 90 -23.81 21.47 -0.83
C ASP A 90 -22.31 21.49 -1.16
N ASP A 91 -21.48 21.97 -0.24
CA ASP A 91 -20.01 21.93 -0.38
C ASP A 91 -19.48 20.50 -0.53
N ALA A 92 -20.07 19.53 0.20
CA ALA A 92 -19.69 18.13 0.10
C ALA A 92 -20.04 17.54 -1.28
N VAL A 93 -21.20 17.89 -1.84
CA VAL A 93 -21.63 17.46 -3.18
C VAL A 93 -20.71 18.04 -4.24
N ASP A 94 -20.47 19.35 -4.20
CA ASP A 94 -19.59 20.05 -5.14
C ASP A 94 -18.15 19.54 -5.07
N GLY A 95 -17.66 19.29 -3.85
CA GLY A 95 -16.35 18.70 -3.59
C GLY A 95 -16.20 17.31 -4.22
N MET A 96 -17.19 16.43 -4.03
CA MET A 96 -17.19 15.09 -4.61
C MET A 96 -17.15 15.12 -6.15
N ILE A 97 -17.98 15.97 -6.77
CA ILE A 97 -18.02 16.13 -8.23
C ILE A 97 -16.66 16.65 -8.73
N SER A 98 -16.14 17.69 -8.09
CA SER A 98 -14.90 18.34 -8.50
C SER A 98 -13.69 17.41 -8.36
N LEU A 99 -13.50 16.78 -7.20
CA LEU A 99 -12.35 15.93 -6.93
C LEU A 99 -12.35 14.67 -7.80
N PHE A 100 -13.51 14.04 -7.99
CA PHE A 100 -13.61 12.88 -8.88
C PHE A 100 -13.35 13.27 -10.33
N GLY A 101 -13.94 14.38 -10.79
CA GLY A 101 -13.69 14.92 -12.13
C GLY A 101 -12.22 15.25 -12.37
N GLN A 102 -11.51 15.80 -11.37
CA GLN A 102 -10.07 16.05 -11.44
C GLN A 102 -9.27 14.76 -11.56
N ALA A 103 -9.60 13.72 -10.79
CA ALA A 103 -8.91 12.44 -10.84
C ALA A 103 -9.06 11.78 -12.22
N VAL A 104 -10.29 11.76 -12.76
CA VAL A 104 -10.57 11.23 -14.11
C VAL A 104 -9.78 12.02 -15.16
N ARG A 105 -9.83 13.36 -15.14
CA ARG A 105 -9.06 14.19 -16.08
C ARG A 105 -7.57 13.87 -16.06
N ARG A 106 -6.97 13.71 -14.87
CA ARG A 106 -5.54 13.33 -14.75
C ARG A 106 -5.25 11.99 -15.42
N ILE A 107 -6.13 11.00 -15.27
CA ILE A 107 -6.00 9.70 -15.96
C ILE A 107 -6.08 9.90 -17.48
N LEU A 108 -7.08 10.65 -17.96
CA LEU A 108 -7.27 10.92 -19.40
C LEU A 108 -6.07 11.63 -20.03
N THR A 109 -5.40 12.52 -19.30
CA THR A 109 -4.23 13.26 -19.78
C THR A 109 -2.99 12.37 -19.99
N HIS A 110 -2.86 11.28 -19.23
CA HIS A 110 -1.66 10.43 -19.24
C HIS A 110 -1.89 9.05 -19.89
N CYS A 111 -3.09 8.78 -20.41
CA CYS A 111 -3.43 7.51 -21.02
C CYS A 111 -3.58 7.68 -22.53
N ASP A 112 -2.61 7.16 -23.28
CA ASP A 112 -2.67 7.09 -24.73
C ASP A 112 -3.45 5.84 -25.15
N GLY A 113 -4.76 5.99 -25.40
CA GLY A 113 -5.58 4.90 -25.93
C GLY A 113 -6.97 4.79 -25.30
N PRO A 114 -7.74 3.77 -25.70
CA PRO A 114 -9.08 3.55 -25.17
C PRO A 114 -9.02 3.14 -23.70
N ILE A 115 -9.91 3.73 -22.89
CA ILE A 115 -10.07 3.39 -21.48
C ILE A 115 -11.19 2.37 -21.32
N VAL A 116 -10.88 1.30 -20.59
CA VAL A 116 -11.85 0.27 -20.25
C VAL A 116 -12.39 0.55 -18.85
N LEU A 117 -13.71 0.68 -18.75
CA LEU A 117 -14.41 0.84 -17.47
C LEU A 117 -15.23 -0.43 -17.19
N PRO A 118 -14.83 -1.28 -16.21
CA PRO A 118 -15.63 -2.44 -15.84
C PRO A 118 -16.90 -1.97 -15.12
N LEU A 119 -18.06 -2.25 -15.72
CA LEU A 119 -19.37 -1.90 -15.16
C LEU A 119 -20.00 -3.12 -14.47
N SER A 120 -20.34 -2.97 -13.19
CA SER A 120 -21.01 -4.00 -12.39
C SER A 120 -22.54 -3.82 -12.32
N GLY A 121 -23.07 -2.68 -12.80
CA GLY A 121 -24.49 -2.29 -12.64
C GLY A 121 -24.82 -1.61 -11.30
N GLY A 122 -23.82 -1.40 -10.44
CA GLY A 122 -23.93 -0.57 -9.25
C GLY A 122 -24.05 0.93 -9.56
N ARG A 123 -24.43 1.71 -8.55
CA ARG A 123 -24.44 3.19 -8.59
C ARG A 123 -23.04 3.76 -8.42
#